data_AF-A0A5N8YTA0-F1
#
_entry.id   AF-A0A5N8YTA0-F1
#
_cell.length_a   1.000
_cell.length_b   1.000
_cell.length_c   1.000
_cell.angle_alpha   90.00
_cell.angle_beta   90.00
_cell.angle_gamma   90.00
#
_symmetry.space_group_name_H-M   'P 1'
#
loop_
_entity.id
_entity.type
_entity.pdbx_description
1 polymer ?
#
loop_
_entity_poly.entity_id
_entity_poly.type
_entity_poly.pdbx_seq_one_letter_code
_entity_poly.pdbx_strand_id
1 'polypeptide(L)'
;MKVAYILNTPNAANYKVGSMILPQLEAGNHGVDVLGIFFFDDNCFMLREGDPKGERLASIAKDKGMLLMMCDQCAIQRGLATGEAGGAEVSGVVEGVSVGCFPDLYAALGPNPPDQVISL
;
A
#
# COMPACT_ATOMS: atom_id res chain seq x y z
N MET A 1 -12.62 13.80 -4.50
CA MET A 1 -12.15 12.87 -5.53
C MET A 1 -11.43 11.74 -4.85
N LYS A 2 -11.78 10.50 -5.21
CA LYS A 2 -11.22 9.26 -4.68
C LYS A 2 -10.10 8.76 -5.59
N VAL A 3 -8.98 8.35 -5.01
CA VAL A 3 -7.83 7.85 -5.77
C VAL A 3 -7.30 6.54 -5.22
N ALA A 4 -6.70 5.74 -6.11
CA ALA A 4 -5.86 4.60 -5.72
C ALA A 4 -4.47 4.79 -6.34
N TYR A 5 -3.42 4.53 -5.56
CA TYR A 5 -2.03 4.65 -6.01
C TYR A 5 -1.44 3.29 -6.36
N ILE A 6 -0.74 3.20 -7.49
CA ILE A 6 0.02 2.02 -7.91
C ILE A 6 1.50 2.39 -7.90
N LEU A 7 2.28 1.82 -6.98
CA LEU A 7 3.70 2.16 -6.83
C LEU A 7 4.53 1.21 -7.70
N ASN A 8 4.77 1.61 -8.95
CA ASN A 8 5.47 0.80 -9.96
C ASN A 8 6.80 1.40 -10.41
N THR A 9 7.21 2.55 -9.86
CA THR A 9 8.56 3.08 -10.08
C THR A 9 9.48 2.84 -8.87
N PRO A 10 10.81 2.79 -9.10
CA PRO A 10 11.76 2.62 -8.01
C PRO A 10 11.64 3.72 -6.94
N ASN A 11 11.67 3.32 -5.67
CA ASN A 11 11.66 4.21 -4.50
C ASN A 11 10.41 5.10 -4.38
N ALA A 12 9.31 4.81 -5.08
CA ALA A 12 8.06 5.54 -4.98
C ALA A 12 7.46 5.51 -3.56
N ALA A 13 7.52 4.36 -2.87
CA ALA A 13 7.06 4.25 -1.48
C ALA A 13 7.85 5.17 -0.56
N ASN A 14 9.17 5.05 -0.50
CA ASN A 14 9.93 5.82 0.47
C ASN A 14 10.03 7.31 0.11
N TYR A 15 10.13 7.68 -1.18
CA TYR A 15 10.19 9.08 -1.61
C TYR A 15 8.80 9.72 -1.79
N LYS A 16 8.03 9.29 -2.79
CA LYS A 16 6.75 9.96 -3.13
C LYS A 16 5.70 9.76 -2.04
N VAL A 17 5.53 8.54 -1.53
CA VAL A 17 4.59 8.30 -0.44
C VAL A 17 5.17 8.83 0.88
N GLY A 18 6.32 8.32 1.30
CA GLY A 18 6.87 8.56 2.62
C GLY A 18 7.37 9.98 2.91
N SER A 19 7.82 10.72 1.89
CA SER A 19 8.33 12.10 2.07
C SER A 19 7.37 13.18 1.55
N MET A 20 6.32 12.83 0.81
CA MET A 20 5.36 13.81 0.26
C MET A 20 3.92 13.52 0.66
N ILE A 21 3.36 12.37 0.26
CA ILE A 21 1.93 12.05 0.50
C ILE A 21 1.66 11.83 2.00
N LEU A 22 2.49 11.08 2.70
CA LEU A 22 2.31 10.74 4.11
C LEU A 22 2.23 12.01 4.99
N PRO A 23 3.17 12.97 4.94
CA PRO A 23 3.03 14.24 5.66
C PRO A 23 1.76 15.02 5.31
N GLN A 24 1.30 14.95 4.07
CA GLN A 24 0.06 15.64 3.65
C GLN A 24 -1.19 14.95 4.20
N LEU A 25 -1.18 13.62 4.29
CA LEU A 25 -2.26 12.85 4.91
C LEU A 25 -2.34 13.14 6.42
N GLU A 26 -1.19 13.20 7.10
CA GLU A 26 -1.10 13.55 8.53
C GLU A 26 -1.60 14.97 8.80
N ALA A 27 -1.23 15.93 7.95
CA ALA A 27 -1.68 17.31 8.06
C ALA A 27 -3.13 17.52 7.59
N GLY A 28 -3.79 16.50 7.04
CA GLY A 28 -5.14 16.59 6.51
C GLY A 28 -5.27 17.50 5.29
N ASN A 29 -4.18 17.74 4.55
CA ASN A 29 -4.13 18.69 3.43
C ASN A 29 -3.77 18.05 2.07
N HIS A 30 -3.80 16.72 1.97
CA HIS A 30 -3.54 16.00 0.72
C HIS A 30 -4.57 16.32 -0.39
N GLY A 31 -5.81 16.68 -0.02
CA GLY A 31 -6.82 17.22 -0.93
C GLY A 31 -7.61 16.18 -1.74
N VAL A 32 -7.30 14.89 -1.59
CA VAL A 32 -8.05 13.77 -2.17
C VAL A 32 -8.29 12.68 -1.13
N ASP A 33 -9.27 11.84 -1.40
CA ASP A 33 -9.59 10.67 -0.60
C ASP A 33 -8.83 9.45 -1.15
N VAL A 34 -7.86 8.93 -0.38
CA VAL A 34 -7.00 7.84 -0.84
C VAL A 34 -7.61 6.52 -0.40
N LEU A 35 -8.16 5.76 -1.34
CA LEU A 35 -8.81 4.48 -1.04
C LEU A 35 -7.82 3.34 -0.82
N GLY A 36 -6.64 3.44 -1.43
CA GLY A 36 -5.62 2.42 -1.26
C GLY A 36 -4.35 2.67 -2.03
N ILE A 37 -3.33 1.90 -1.68
CA ILE A 37 -2.00 1.93 -2.27
C ILE A 37 -1.54 0.48 -2.52
N PHE A 38 -1.18 0.18 -3.76
CA PHE A 38 -0.66 -1.12 -4.17
C PHE A 38 0.86 -1.04 -4.43
N PHE A 39 1.63 -1.86 -3.74
CA PHE A 39 3.08 -1.81 -3.69
C PHE A 39 3.70 -2.91 -4.57
N PHE A 40 4.58 -2.51 -5.50
CA PHE A 40 5.38 -3.42 -6.32
C PHE A 40 6.86 -3.31 -5.99
N ASP A 41 7.61 -4.37 -6.30
CA ASP A 41 9.05 -4.43 -6.15
C ASP A 41 9.50 -3.99 -4.74
N ASP A 42 10.59 -3.24 -4.66
CA ASP A 42 11.20 -2.79 -3.40
C ASP A 42 10.35 -1.77 -2.64
N ASN A 43 9.28 -1.26 -3.24
CA ASN A 43 8.34 -0.41 -2.53
C ASN A 43 7.70 -1.15 -1.35
N CYS A 44 7.60 -2.48 -1.42
CA CYS A 44 7.10 -3.33 -0.33
C CYS A 44 7.92 -3.18 0.97
N PHE A 45 9.21 -2.87 0.90
CA PHE A 45 10.07 -2.80 2.09
C PHE A 45 9.69 -1.67 3.06
N MET A 46 8.97 -0.65 2.60
CA MET A 46 8.44 0.38 3.50
C MET A 46 7.35 -0.17 4.43
N LEU A 47 6.74 -1.31 4.10
CA LEU A 47 5.68 -1.93 4.91
C LEU A 47 6.22 -3.00 5.88
N ARG A 48 7.54 -3.21 5.96
CA ARG A 48 8.10 -4.13 6.96
C ARG A 48 7.83 -3.61 8.37
N GLU A 49 7.64 -4.52 9.31
CA GLU A 49 7.51 -4.19 10.72
C GLU A 49 8.72 -3.37 11.20
N GLY A 50 8.46 -2.28 11.92
CA GLY A 50 9.49 -1.38 12.42
C GLY A 50 10.00 -0.33 11.42
N ASP A 51 9.49 -0.26 10.19
CA ASP A 51 9.79 0.86 9.29
C ASP A 51 9.07 2.15 9.76
N PRO A 52 9.79 3.24 10.09
CA PRO A 52 9.15 4.42 10.66
C PRO A 52 8.08 5.07 9.77
N LYS A 53 8.22 4.97 8.44
CA LYS A 53 7.22 5.51 7.50
C LYS A 53 6.07 4.53 7.30
N GLY A 54 6.38 3.23 7.27
CA GLY A 54 5.38 2.16 7.23
C GLY A 54 4.39 2.23 8.38
N GLU A 55 4.89 2.32 9.61
CA GLU A 55 4.06 2.36 10.83
C GLU A 55 3.10 3.56 10.82
N ARG A 56 3.60 4.73 10.42
CA ARG A 56 2.80 5.95 10.31
C ARG A 56 1.73 5.83 9.23
N LEU A 57 2.10 5.28 8.07
CA LEU A 57 1.14 5.08 6.98
C LEU A 57 0.06 4.06 7.37
N ALA A 58 0.43 2.98 8.04
CA ALA A 58 -0.50 1.96 8.53
C ALA A 58 -1.51 2.52 9.54
N SER A 59 -1.05 3.37 10.47
CA SER A 59 -1.95 4.06 11.41
C SER A 59 -3.00 4.89 10.67
N ILE A 60 -2.59 5.68 9.68
CA ILE A 60 -3.53 6.50 8.89
C ILE A 60 -4.46 5.63 8.06
N ALA A 61 -3.93 4.56 7.47
CA ALA A 61 -4.71 3.63 6.68
C ALA A 61 -5.81 2.97 7.52
N LYS A 62 -5.50 2.57 8.75
CA LYS A 62 -6.48 2.04 9.72
C LYS A 62 -7.57 3.06 10.05
N ASP A 63 -7.19 4.30 10.33
CA ASP A 63 -8.13 5.36 10.70
C ASP A 63 -9.05 5.78 9.54
N LYS A 64 -8.54 5.75 8.31
CA LYS A 64 -9.25 6.18 7.10
C LYS A 64 -9.86 5.03 6.30
N GLY A 65 -9.64 3.79 6.71
CA GLY A 65 -10.10 2.60 5.96
C GLY A 65 -9.41 2.43 4.60
N MET A 66 -8.14 2.82 4.49
CA MET A 66 -7.35 2.68 3.26
C MET A 66 -6.82 1.26 3.12
N LEU A 67 -6.84 0.74 1.90
CA LEU A 67 -6.16 -0.51 1.56
C LEU A 67 -4.66 -0.31 1.41
N LEU A 68 -3.84 -1.05 2.15
CA LEU A 68 -2.40 -1.19 1.88
C LEU A 68 -2.13 -2.61 1.41
N MET A 69 -1.78 -2.79 0.14
CA MET A 69 -1.58 -4.11 -0.46
C MET A 69 -0.17 -4.25 -1.04
N MET A 70 0.49 -5.38 -0.84
CA MET A 70 1.70 -5.75 -1.56
C MET A 70 1.39 -6.76 -2.67
N CYS A 71 2.08 -6.66 -3.79
CA CYS A 71 2.08 -7.71 -4.81
C CYS A 71 2.63 -9.01 -4.20
N ASP A 72 1.90 -10.11 -4.36
CA ASP A 72 2.23 -11.42 -3.79
C ASP A 72 3.63 -11.91 -4.17
N GLN A 73 3.98 -11.91 -5.46
CA GLN A 73 5.29 -12.33 -5.93
C GLN A 73 6.40 -11.41 -5.41
N CYS A 74 6.16 -10.09 -5.37
CA CYS A 74 7.12 -9.13 -4.87
C CYS A 74 7.37 -9.31 -3.37
N ALA A 75 6.32 -9.56 -2.59
CA ALA A 75 6.38 -9.75 -1.15
C ALA A 75 7.08 -11.08 -0.78
N ILE A 76 6.74 -12.18 -1.47
CA ILE A 76 7.37 -13.49 -1.27
C ILE A 76 8.87 -13.40 -1.54
N GLN A 77 9.27 -12.81 -2.68
CA GLN A 77 10.69 -12.67 -3.05
C GLN A 77 11.49 -11.85 -2.01
N ARG A 78 10.80 -10.98 -1.26
CA ARG A 78 11.41 -10.08 -0.25
C ARG A 78 11.30 -10.60 1.18
N GLY A 79 10.72 -11.79 1.38
CA GLY A 79 10.50 -12.36 2.71
C GLY A 79 9.45 -11.60 3.53
N LEU A 80 8.55 -10.86 2.86
CA LEU A 80 7.44 -10.12 3.48
C LEU A 80 6.10 -10.87 3.40
N ALA A 81 6.12 -12.05 2.78
CA ALA A 81 4.99 -12.96 2.71
C ALA A 81 5.51 -14.40 2.61
N THR A 82 4.67 -15.35 3.02
CA THR A 82 4.88 -16.80 2.91
C THR A 82 3.80 -17.42 2.03
N GLY A 83 4.03 -18.64 1.54
CA GLY A 83 3.11 -19.34 0.65
C GLY A 83 3.46 -19.16 -0.83
N GLU A 84 2.45 -19.18 -1.69
CA GLU A 84 2.59 -19.11 -3.15
C GLU A 84 1.71 -17.98 -3.72
N ALA A 85 2.01 -17.54 -4.95
CA ALA A 85 1.19 -16.54 -5.63
C ALA A 85 -0.28 -17.00 -5.73
N GLY A 86 -1.22 -16.11 -5.39
CA GLY A 86 -2.65 -16.42 -5.26
C GLY A 86 -3.07 -17.11 -3.95
N GLY A 87 -2.14 -17.43 -3.06
CA GLY A 87 -2.39 -18.03 -1.74
C GLY A 87 -1.38 -17.58 -0.69
N ALA A 88 -0.87 -16.35 -0.83
CA ALA A 88 0.16 -15.80 0.04
C ALA A 88 -0.44 -15.24 1.33
N GLU A 89 0.30 -15.32 2.41
CA GLU A 89 -0.01 -14.68 3.69
C GLU A 89 1.10 -13.71 4.06
N VAL A 90 0.75 -12.56 4.65
CA VAL A 90 1.73 -11.56 5.07
C VAL A 90 2.63 -12.08 6.20
N SER A 91 3.89 -11.65 6.20
CA SER A 91 4.87 -12.02 7.24
C SER A 91 5.82 -10.87 7.52
N GLY A 92 5.99 -10.48 8.79
CA GLY A 92 6.93 -9.43 9.20
C GLY A 92 6.62 -8.04 8.64
N VAL A 93 5.34 -7.69 8.55
CA VAL A 93 4.85 -6.39 8.06
C VAL A 93 4.01 -5.67 9.11
N VAL A 94 3.86 -4.36 8.93
CA VAL A 94 3.02 -3.50 9.77
C VAL A 94 1.55 -3.94 9.73
N GLU A 95 0.81 -3.67 10.81
CA GLU A 95 -0.59 -4.07 10.96
C GLU A 95 -1.48 -3.52 9.83
N GLY A 96 -2.42 -4.32 9.35
CA GLY A 96 -3.41 -3.89 8.35
C GLY A 96 -2.94 -3.96 6.90
N VAL A 97 -1.69 -4.39 6.64
CA VAL A 97 -1.21 -4.68 5.28
C VAL A 97 -1.78 -6.02 4.80
N SER A 98 -2.22 -6.06 3.54
CA SER A 98 -2.60 -7.27 2.84
C SER A 98 -1.57 -7.65 1.77
N VAL A 99 -1.62 -8.89 1.31
CA VAL A 99 -0.87 -9.39 0.16
C VAL A 99 -1.84 -9.94 -0.87
N GLY A 100 -1.59 -9.70 -2.15
CA GLY A 100 -2.48 -10.16 -3.22
C GLY A 100 -2.03 -9.75 -4.61
N CYS A 101 -2.89 -9.98 -5.58
CA CYS A 101 -2.70 -9.63 -6.98
C CYS A 101 -3.82 -8.69 -7.46
N PHE A 102 -3.81 -8.34 -8.75
CA PHE A 102 -4.80 -7.44 -9.33
C PHE A 102 -6.27 -7.86 -9.14
N PRO A 103 -6.65 -9.15 -9.26
CA PRO A 103 -8.02 -9.57 -8.94
C PRO A 103 -8.45 -9.22 -7.50
N ASP A 104 -7.54 -9.36 -6.54
CA ASP A 104 -7.79 -9.02 -5.13
C ASP A 104 -7.93 -7.51 -4.94
N LEU A 105 -7.10 -6.71 -5.62
CA LEU A 105 -7.22 -5.25 -5.65
C LEU A 105 -8.60 -4.83 -6.17
N TYR A 106 -9.05 -5.43 -7.28
CA TYR A 106 -10.36 -5.13 -7.87
C TYR A 106 -11.52 -5.57 -6.97
N ALA A 107 -11.40 -6.72 -6.31
CA ALA A 107 -12.38 -7.17 -5.34
C ALA A 107 -12.47 -6.23 -4.13
N ALA A 108 -11.32 -5.77 -3.62
CA ALA A 108 -11.25 -4.88 -2.47
C ALA A 108 -11.78 -3.47 -2.76
N LEU A 109 -11.45 -2.90 -3.93
CA LEU A 109 -11.86 -1.54 -4.29
C LEU A 109 -13.18 -1.48 -5.08
N GLY A 110 -13.66 -2.59 -5.63
CA GLY A 110 -14.88 -2.67 -6.45
C GLY A 110 -16.14 -2.10 -5.78
N PRO A 111 -16.41 -2.39 -4.49
CA PRO A 111 -17.56 -1.82 -3.78
C PRO A 111 -17.54 -0.30 -3.62
N ASN A 112 -16.35 0.30 -3.63
CA ASN A 112 -16.14 1.75 -3.57
C ASN A 112 -15.03 2.15 -4.54
N PRO A 113 -15.31 2.25 -5.85
CA PRO A 113 -14.26 2.41 -6.85
C PRO A 113 -13.60 3.80 -6.78
N PRO A 114 -12.30 3.92 -7.08
CA PRO A 114 -11.63 5.21 -7.20
C PRO A 114 -12.10 5.96 -8.45
N ASP A 115 -12.07 7.29 -8.40
CA ASP A 115 -12.29 8.14 -9.57
C ASP A 115 -11.06 8.13 -10.50
N GLN A 116 -9.85 7.96 -9.93
CA GLN A 116 -8.60 7.82 -10.68
C GLN A 116 -7.66 6.78 -10.07
N VAL A 117 -6.95 6.06 -10.94
CA VAL A 117 -5.80 5.22 -10.59
C VAL A 117 -4.54 5.95 -11.03
N ILE A 118 -3.64 6.25 -10.09
CA ILE A 118 -2.43 7.04 -10.34
C ILE A 118 -1.20 6.15 -10.14
N SER A 119 -0.46 5.91 -11.21
CA SER A 119 0.81 5.19 -11.13
C SER A 119 1.94 6.13 -10.71
N LEU A 120 2.69 5.72 -9.70
CA LEU A 120 3.80 6.46 -9.10
C LEU A 120 5.11 5.74 -9.23
#